data_AF-A0A3B9IJC4-F1
#
_entry.id   AF-A0A3B9IJC4-F1
#
_cell.length_a   1.000
_cell.length_b   1.000
_cell.length_c   1.000
_cell.angle_alpha   90.00
_cell.angle_beta   90.00
_cell.angle_gamma   90.00
#
_symmetry.space_group_name_H-M   'P 1'
#
loop_
_entity.id
_entity.type
_entity.pdbx_description
1 polymer ?
#
loop_
_entity_poly.entity_id
_entity_poly.type
_entity_poly.pdbx_seq_one_letter_code
_entity_poly.pdbx_strand_id
1 'polypeptide(L)'
;MTATEGPLIALVAGEASGDLIGARLIRALREMTGGRVRLMGVGGEAMAAEGFQSLFPMEELSLFGLLEVLPHVRSLRWRLNQTAEAIVTARPDVVVTIDSPGFNRRLATRLKPLGLTLVHYVAPTVWAWRPKRAEKFAAIFDHLLALLPFEPPWFTRVGLPCTFVGHPAVEDAVDVGDGAGFRAAHGMTPDDLVVLALPGSRKGEIARLAPLMGEALARLAQRHPKLRVVVPAIRAEADRVRAIAAGWAL
;
A
#
# COMPACT_ATOMS: atom_id res chain seq x y z
N MET A 1 -21.90 -20.53 -21.71
CA MET A 1 -20.88 -19.47 -21.59
C MET A 1 -21.33 -18.30 -22.45
N THR A 2 -22.03 -17.33 -21.86
CA THR A 2 -22.49 -16.11 -22.54
C THR A 2 -21.32 -15.14 -22.61
N ALA A 3 -20.61 -15.13 -23.74
CA ALA A 3 -19.42 -14.31 -24.00
C ALA A 3 -19.72 -12.81 -24.21
N THR A 4 -20.66 -12.25 -23.45
CA THR A 4 -21.12 -10.86 -23.60
C THR A 4 -20.62 -9.94 -22.48
N GLU A 5 -20.21 -10.49 -21.33
CA GLU A 5 -19.65 -9.72 -20.21
C GLU A 5 -18.16 -10.05 -20.03
N GLY A 6 -17.34 -9.03 -19.76
CA GLY A 6 -15.92 -9.23 -19.47
C GLY A 6 -15.67 -9.91 -18.12
N PRO A 7 -14.41 -10.30 -17.83
CA PRO A 7 -14.07 -11.02 -16.60
C PRO A 7 -14.43 -10.21 -15.37
N LEU A 8 -14.91 -10.88 -14.33
CA LEU A 8 -15.11 -10.30 -13.00
C LEU A 8 -13.87 -10.55 -12.15
N ILE A 9 -13.23 -9.47 -11.70
CA ILE A 9 -12.02 -9.53 -10.87
C ILE A 9 -12.32 -8.89 -9.53
N ALA A 10 -12.06 -9.63 -8.44
CA ALA A 10 -12.11 -9.07 -7.10
C ALA A 10 -10.75 -8.49 -6.71
N LEU A 11 -10.70 -7.20 -6.36
CA LEU A 11 -9.50 -6.51 -5.91
C LEU A 11 -9.63 -6.15 -4.43
N VAL A 12 -8.60 -6.44 -3.63
CA VAL A 12 -8.63 -6.17 -2.18
C VAL A 12 -7.34 -5.50 -1.73
N ALA A 13 -7.39 -4.18 -1.56
CA ALA A 13 -6.35 -3.37 -0.91
C ALA A 13 -6.73 -3.11 0.56
N GLY A 14 -5.74 -3.11 1.45
CA GLY A 14 -5.95 -2.84 2.89
C GLY A 14 -5.24 -1.61 3.44
N GLU A 15 -4.37 -0.99 2.65
CA GLU A 15 -3.50 0.13 3.00
C GLU A 15 -3.33 1.09 1.80
N ALA A 16 -2.98 2.34 2.07
CA ALA A 16 -2.81 3.38 1.04
C ALA A 16 -1.78 3.04 -0.05
N SER A 17 -0.70 2.32 0.30
CA SER A 17 0.27 1.81 -0.68
C SER A 17 -0.36 0.82 -1.66
N GLY A 18 -1.17 -0.11 -1.14
CA GLY A 18 -1.90 -1.09 -1.95
C GLY A 18 -2.99 -0.45 -2.81
N ASP A 19 -3.65 0.61 -2.31
CA ASP A 19 -4.66 1.36 -3.05
C ASP A 19 -4.10 2.02 -4.31
N LEU A 20 -2.92 2.66 -4.22
CA LEU A 20 -2.25 3.25 -5.38
C LEU A 20 -1.88 2.20 -6.44
N ILE A 21 -1.41 1.03 -6.00
CA ILE A 21 -1.12 -0.11 -6.89
C ILE A 21 -2.42 -0.63 -7.53
N GLY A 22 -3.48 -0.75 -6.74
CA GLY A 22 -4.80 -1.16 -7.20
C GLY A 22 -5.36 -0.22 -8.26
N ALA A 23 -5.23 1.09 -8.09
CA ALA A 23 -5.66 2.09 -9.08
C ALA A 23 -4.97 1.89 -10.44
N ARG A 24 -3.65 1.67 -10.46
CA ARG A 24 -2.90 1.37 -11.69
C ARG A 24 -3.36 0.07 -12.33
N LEU A 25 -3.58 -0.96 -11.52
CA LEU A 25 -4.08 -2.25 -12.00
C LEU A 25 -5.45 -2.10 -12.65
N ILE A 26 -6.36 -1.32 -12.05
CA ILE A 26 -7.68 -1.03 -12.62
C ILE A 26 -7.56 -0.36 -13.98
N ARG A 27 -6.72 0.68 -14.08
CA ARG A 27 -6.48 1.40 -15.33
C ARG A 27 -5.99 0.46 -16.43
N ALA A 28 -4.94 -0.32 -16.16
CA ALA A 28 -4.38 -1.28 -17.10
C ALA A 28 -5.41 -2.36 -17.52
N LEU A 29 -6.18 -2.90 -16.58
CA LEU A 29 -7.21 -3.91 -16.88
C LEU A 29 -8.32 -3.34 -17.78
N ARG A 30 -8.72 -2.08 -17.57
CA ARG A 30 -9.71 -1.43 -18.41
C ARG A 30 -9.18 -1.17 -19.80
N GLU A 31 -7.96 -0.65 -19.92
CA GLU A 31 -7.30 -0.45 -21.22
C GLU A 31 -7.22 -1.76 -22.00
N MET A 32 -6.74 -2.84 -21.37
CA MET A 32 -6.63 -4.16 -22.00
C MET A 32 -7.96 -4.78 -22.42
N THR A 33 -9.04 -4.49 -21.69
CA THR A 33 -10.37 -5.09 -21.96
C THR A 33 -11.29 -4.19 -22.78
N GLY A 34 -10.88 -2.96 -23.10
CA GLY A 34 -11.76 -1.95 -23.68
C GLY A 34 -12.90 -1.57 -22.73
N GLY A 35 -12.64 -1.55 -21.42
CA GLY A 35 -13.60 -1.19 -20.37
C GLY A 35 -14.60 -2.28 -19.98
N ARG A 36 -14.49 -3.50 -20.53
CA ARG A 36 -15.43 -4.60 -20.26
C ARG A 36 -15.17 -5.34 -18.94
N VAL A 37 -14.01 -5.15 -18.32
CA VAL A 37 -13.69 -5.74 -17.02
C VAL A 37 -14.68 -5.28 -15.96
N ARG A 38 -15.18 -6.23 -15.17
CA ARG A 38 -16.02 -5.96 -14.01
C ARG A 38 -15.18 -6.09 -12.76
N LEU A 39 -15.35 -5.17 -11.83
CA LEU A 39 -14.49 -5.05 -10.65
C LEU A 39 -15.34 -5.02 -9.39
N MET A 40 -14.86 -5.68 -8.33
CA MET A 40 -15.48 -5.64 -7.01
C MET A 40 -14.42 -5.75 -5.91
N GLY A 41 -14.78 -5.45 -4.66
CA GLY A 41 -13.93 -5.72 -3.50
C GLY A 41 -13.67 -4.47 -2.67
N VAL A 42 -12.44 -4.31 -2.17
CA VAL A 42 -12.10 -3.25 -1.21
C VAL A 42 -10.96 -2.41 -1.75
N GLY A 43 -11.14 -1.09 -1.75
CA GLY A 43 -10.18 -0.11 -2.24
C GLY A 43 -10.39 1.26 -1.58
N GLY A 44 -9.37 2.08 -1.63
CA GLY A 44 -9.36 3.44 -1.05
C GLY A 44 -9.67 4.52 -2.08
N GLU A 45 -9.24 5.74 -1.77
CA GLU A 45 -9.51 6.93 -2.58
C GLU A 45 -8.91 6.84 -4.00
N ALA A 46 -7.73 6.24 -4.17
CA ALA A 46 -7.08 6.15 -5.47
C ALA A 46 -7.81 5.17 -6.40
N MET A 47 -8.21 3.99 -5.89
CA MET A 47 -9.06 3.07 -6.66
C MET A 47 -10.43 3.70 -6.96
N ALA A 48 -11.01 4.42 -6.00
CA ALA A 48 -12.29 5.11 -6.20
C ALA A 48 -12.22 6.21 -7.27
N ALA A 49 -11.10 6.91 -7.40
CA ALA A 49 -10.86 7.87 -8.48
C ALA A 49 -10.86 7.21 -9.86
N GLU A 50 -10.49 5.93 -9.94
CA GLU A 50 -10.67 5.09 -11.13
C GLU A 50 -12.10 4.52 -11.20
N GLY A 51 -13.10 5.05 -10.49
CA GLY A 51 -14.48 4.57 -10.51
C GLY A 51 -14.70 3.19 -9.88
N PHE A 52 -13.79 2.72 -9.02
CA PHE A 52 -13.99 1.51 -8.23
C PHE A 52 -14.96 1.78 -7.08
N GLN A 53 -15.95 0.91 -6.89
CA GLN A 53 -16.88 0.99 -5.77
C GLN A 53 -16.47 -0.01 -4.69
N SER A 54 -15.90 0.50 -3.61
CA SER A 54 -15.49 -0.34 -2.49
C SER A 54 -16.70 -0.87 -1.71
N LEU A 55 -16.65 -2.11 -1.25
CA LEU A 55 -17.66 -2.73 -0.39
C LEU A 55 -17.87 -1.97 0.92
N PHE A 56 -16.83 -1.27 1.38
CA PHE A 56 -16.79 -0.43 2.57
C PHE A 56 -15.54 0.46 2.57
N PRO A 57 -15.46 1.51 3.41
CA PRO A 57 -14.27 2.35 3.53
C PRO A 57 -13.02 1.53 3.89
N MET A 58 -11.95 1.64 3.08
CA MET A 58 -10.70 0.86 3.27
C MET A 58 -10.01 1.20 4.60
N GLU A 59 -10.22 2.40 5.12
CA GLU A 59 -9.70 2.87 6.40
C GLU A 59 -10.06 1.93 7.57
N GLU A 60 -11.15 1.18 7.43
CA GLU A 60 -11.56 0.17 8.42
C GLU A 60 -10.67 -1.08 8.43
N LEU A 61 -9.88 -1.31 7.39
CA LEU A 61 -8.82 -2.34 7.34
C LEU A 61 -7.46 -1.80 7.80
N SER A 62 -7.23 -0.50 7.60
CA SER A 62 -5.99 0.20 7.96
C SER A 62 -5.92 0.45 9.48
N LEU A 63 -5.79 -0.62 10.26
CA LEU A 63 -5.58 -0.51 11.71
C LEU A 63 -4.10 -0.28 12.04
N PHE A 64 -3.81 0.89 12.59
CA PHE A 64 -2.45 1.35 12.88
C PHE A 64 -1.88 0.73 14.17
N GLY A 65 -0.97 -0.23 14.03
CA GLY A 65 -0.11 -0.68 15.14
C GLY A 65 -0.63 -1.87 15.95
N LEU A 66 0.29 -2.73 16.39
CA LEU A 66 0.00 -4.03 17.02
C LEU A 66 -0.89 -3.94 18.29
N LEU A 67 -0.85 -2.80 19.00
CA LEU A 67 -1.59 -2.55 20.24
C LEU A 67 -2.97 -1.89 20.01
N GLU A 68 -3.17 -1.14 18.93
CA GLU A 68 -4.47 -0.52 18.62
C GLU A 68 -5.43 -1.54 17.94
N VAL A 69 -4.93 -2.69 17.48
CA VAL A 69 -5.74 -3.72 16.80
C VAL A 69 -6.69 -4.47 17.74
N LEU A 70 -6.34 -4.66 19.01
CA LEU A 70 -7.11 -5.48 19.98
C LEU A 70 -8.62 -5.11 20.07
N PRO A 71 -9.01 -3.84 20.28
CA PRO A 71 -10.44 -3.46 20.31
C PRO A 71 -11.13 -3.63 18.95
N HIS A 72 -10.37 -3.59 17.85
CA HIS A 72 -10.90 -3.63 16.49
C HIS A 72 -10.87 -5.03 15.85
N VAL A 73 -10.37 -6.07 16.53
CA VAL A 73 -10.35 -7.45 16.01
C VAL A 73 -11.74 -7.93 15.59
N ARG A 74 -12.78 -7.56 16.35
CA ARG A 74 -14.18 -7.92 16.02
C ARG A 74 -14.64 -7.27 14.72
N SER A 75 -14.37 -5.97 14.56
CA SER A 75 -14.69 -5.24 13.33
C SER A 75 -13.93 -5.81 12.13
N LEU A 76 -12.62 -6.04 12.28
CA LEU A 76 -11.80 -6.61 11.22
C LEU A 76 -12.26 -8.03 10.82
N ARG A 77 -12.67 -8.85 11.80
CA ARG A 77 -13.25 -10.17 11.54
C ARG A 77 -14.59 -10.06 10.80
N TRP A 78 -15.41 -9.07 11.14
CA TRP A 78 -16.68 -8.83 10.44
C TRP A 78 -16.42 -8.36 8.99
N ARG A 79 -15.54 -7.40 8.77
CA ARG A 79 -15.11 -6.97 7.41
C ARG A 79 -14.50 -8.11 6.61
N LEU A 80 -13.72 -8.98 7.26
CA LEU A 80 -13.18 -10.19 6.63
C LEU A 80 -14.30 -11.18 6.22
N ASN A 81 -15.33 -11.36 7.05
CA ASN A 81 -16.49 -12.18 6.71
C ASN A 81 -17.28 -11.56 5.56
N GLN A 82 -17.59 -10.26 5.64
CA GLN A 82 -18.33 -9.52 4.61
C GLN A 82 -17.62 -9.59 3.25
N THR A 83 -16.31 -9.36 3.22
CA THR A 83 -15.50 -9.43 1.99
C THR A 83 -15.52 -10.85 1.42
N ALA A 84 -15.34 -11.87 2.27
CA ALA A 84 -15.38 -13.25 1.83
C ALA A 84 -16.75 -13.61 1.26
N GLU A 85 -17.83 -13.29 1.96
CA GLU A 85 -19.21 -13.56 1.52
C GLU A 85 -19.53 -12.89 0.18
N ALA A 86 -19.16 -11.62 0.01
CA ALA A 86 -19.32 -10.94 -1.28
C ALA A 86 -18.59 -11.68 -2.42
N ILE A 87 -17.33 -12.07 -2.20
CA ILE A 87 -16.53 -12.83 -3.18
C ILE A 87 -17.15 -14.21 -3.47
N VAL A 88 -17.61 -14.91 -2.43
CA VAL A 88 -18.25 -16.23 -2.59
C VAL A 88 -19.54 -16.12 -3.40
N THR A 89 -20.37 -15.12 -3.11
CA THR A 89 -21.64 -14.91 -3.82
C THR A 89 -21.40 -14.53 -5.27
N ALA A 90 -20.43 -13.65 -5.54
CA ALA A 90 -20.17 -13.15 -6.88
C ALA A 90 -19.38 -14.13 -7.77
N ARG A 91 -18.60 -15.06 -7.16
CA ARG A 91 -17.74 -16.03 -7.86
C ARG A 91 -16.87 -15.38 -8.96
N PRO A 92 -15.98 -14.43 -8.62
CA PRO A 92 -15.11 -13.79 -9.60
C PRO A 92 -14.17 -14.81 -10.27
N ASP A 93 -13.74 -14.50 -11.49
CA ASP A 93 -12.79 -15.31 -12.25
C ASP A 93 -11.41 -15.36 -11.55
N VAL A 94 -11.02 -14.23 -10.94
CA VAL A 94 -9.77 -14.08 -10.18
C VAL A 94 -9.98 -13.17 -8.97
N VAL A 95 -9.36 -13.53 -7.85
CA VAL A 95 -9.22 -12.66 -6.67
C VAL A 95 -7.77 -12.19 -6.59
N VAL A 96 -7.55 -10.88 -6.67
CA VAL A 96 -6.26 -10.23 -6.51
C VAL A 96 -6.24 -9.49 -5.16
N THR A 97 -5.42 -9.99 -4.25
CA THR A 97 -5.14 -9.31 -2.99
C THR A 97 -3.88 -8.44 -3.13
N ILE A 98 -3.91 -7.21 -2.63
CA ILE A 98 -2.83 -6.24 -2.83
C ILE A 98 -2.28 -5.82 -1.47
N ASP A 99 -1.01 -6.12 -1.22
CA ASP A 99 -0.29 -5.83 0.03
C ASP A 99 -1.06 -6.33 1.28
N SER A 100 -0.86 -5.71 2.44
CA SER A 100 -1.58 -5.97 3.70
C SER A 100 -1.69 -7.47 4.05
N PRO A 101 -0.56 -8.20 4.11
CA PRO A 101 -0.54 -9.66 4.20
C PRO A 101 -1.23 -10.22 5.46
N GLY A 102 -1.45 -9.39 6.49
CA GLY A 102 -2.20 -9.79 7.68
C GLY A 102 -3.67 -10.09 7.40
N PHE A 103 -4.37 -9.16 6.73
CA PHE A 103 -5.78 -9.31 6.35
C PHE A 103 -5.92 -10.22 5.14
N ASN A 104 -5.16 -9.92 4.08
CA ASN A 104 -5.28 -10.59 2.78
C ASN A 104 -4.94 -12.09 2.84
N ARG A 105 -3.96 -12.50 3.64
CA ARG A 105 -3.69 -13.93 3.84
C ARG A 105 -4.86 -14.64 4.53
N ARG A 106 -5.49 -14.02 5.53
CA ARG A 106 -6.66 -14.61 6.22
C ARG A 106 -7.85 -14.73 5.28
N LEU A 107 -8.05 -13.73 4.41
CA LEU A 107 -9.09 -13.76 3.39
C LEU A 107 -8.82 -14.91 2.42
N ALA A 108 -7.62 -14.94 1.83
CA ALA A 108 -7.21 -15.97 0.87
C ALA A 108 -7.28 -17.39 1.46
N THR A 109 -6.90 -17.59 2.74
CA THR A 109 -7.04 -18.89 3.41
C THR A 109 -8.50 -19.37 3.48
N ARG A 110 -9.46 -18.45 3.67
CA ARG A 110 -10.89 -18.79 3.69
C ARG A 110 -11.45 -19.08 2.30
N LEU A 111 -10.91 -18.42 1.27
CA LEU A 111 -11.34 -18.58 -0.11
C LEU A 111 -10.72 -19.80 -0.79
N LYS A 112 -9.54 -20.25 -0.33
CA LYS A 112 -8.81 -21.39 -0.93
C LYS A 112 -9.64 -22.67 -1.14
N PRO A 113 -10.44 -23.16 -0.17
CA PRO A 113 -11.22 -24.38 -0.39
C PRO A 113 -12.34 -24.24 -1.43
N LEU A 114 -12.63 -23.03 -1.92
CA LEU A 114 -13.73 -22.76 -2.85
C LEU A 114 -13.34 -22.88 -4.34
N GLY A 115 -12.08 -23.19 -4.62
CA GLY A 115 -11.56 -23.37 -5.98
C GLY A 115 -11.45 -22.07 -6.79
N LEU A 116 -11.41 -20.91 -6.13
CA LEU A 116 -11.16 -19.61 -6.78
C LEU A 116 -9.67 -19.46 -7.10
N THR A 117 -9.36 -18.79 -8.22
CA THR A 117 -7.98 -18.39 -8.55
C THR A 117 -7.55 -17.24 -7.65
N LEU A 118 -6.52 -17.44 -6.84
CA LEU A 118 -6.02 -16.47 -5.86
C LEU A 118 -4.64 -15.94 -6.26
N VAL A 119 -4.58 -14.66 -6.59
CA VAL A 119 -3.34 -13.93 -6.89
C VAL A 119 -3.02 -12.97 -5.75
N HIS A 120 -1.75 -12.88 -5.38
CA HIS A 120 -1.28 -11.85 -4.47
C HIS A 120 -0.37 -10.87 -5.20
N TYR A 121 -0.54 -9.58 -4.95
CA TYR A 121 0.27 -8.50 -5.48
C TYR A 121 1.01 -7.84 -4.33
N VAL A 122 2.33 -7.69 -4.48
CA VAL A 122 3.33 -7.25 -3.51
C VAL A 122 3.79 -8.41 -2.64
N ALA A 123 5.02 -8.86 -2.86
CA ALA A 123 5.59 -9.93 -2.06
C ALA A 123 5.80 -9.48 -0.60
N PRO A 124 5.49 -10.33 0.39
CA PRO A 124 5.69 -9.98 1.79
C PRO A 124 7.17 -9.95 2.15
N THR A 125 7.82 -8.79 2.14
CA THR A 125 9.27 -8.56 2.40
C THR A 125 9.86 -9.29 3.61
N VAL A 126 9.04 -9.69 4.59
CA VAL A 126 9.42 -10.51 5.74
C VAL A 126 9.86 -11.94 5.36
N TRP A 127 9.77 -12.35 4.09
CA TRP A 127 10.26 -13.66 3.61
C TRP A 127 11.78 -13.83 3.81
N ALA A 128 12.58 -12.76 3.72
CA ALA A 128 14.04 -12.82 3.83
C ALA A 128 14.54 -13.32 5.20
N TRP A 129 13.72 -13.17 6.24
CA TRP A 129 14.05 -13.47 7.63
C TRP A 129 13.32 -14.72 8.16
N ARG A 130 12.34 -15.26 7.42
CA ARG A 130 11.52 -16.42 7.81
C ARG A 130 11.10 -17.27 6.60
N PRO A 131 11.92 -18.25 6.17
CA PRO A 131 11.68 -19.07 4.97
C PRO A 131 10.30 -19.74 4.92
N LYS A 132 9.81 -20.23 6.07
CA LYS A 132 8.48 -20.85 6.22
C LYS A 132 7.31 -19.93 5.81
N ARG A 133 7.51 -18.62 5.67
CA ARG A 133 6.46 -17.74 5.15
C ARG A 133 6.23 -17.92 3.66
N ALA A 134 7.27 -18.20 2.87
CA ALA A 134 7.12 -18.45 1.43
C ALA A 134 6.28 -19.72 1.20
N GLU A 135 6.55 -20.80 1.93
CA GLU A 135 5.77 -22.05 1.90
C GLU A 135 4.29 -21.81 2.26
N LYS A 136 4.01 -20.99 3.27
CA LYS A 136 2.64 -20.63 3.65
C LYS A 136 1.91 -19.85 2.55
N PHE A 137 2.63 -19.03 1.80
CA PHE A 137 2.05 -18.33 0.65
C PHE A 137 1.79 -19.30 -0.50
N ALA A 138 2.73 -20.20 -0.79
CA ALA A 138 2.58 -21.25 -1.81
C ALA A 138 1.40 -22.19 -1.53
N ALA A 139 1.09 -22.45 -0.26
CA ALA A 139 -0.07 -23.26 0.12
C ALA A 139 -1.43 -22.57 -0.12
N ILE A 140 -1.44 -21.24 -0.34
CA ILE A 140 -2.67 -20.44 -0.41
C ILE A 140 -2.86 -19.88 -1.82
N PHE A 141 -1.86 -19.20 -2.35
CA PHE A 141 -1.96 -18.46 -3.61
C PHE A 141 -1.56 -19.32 -4.79
N ASP A 142 -2.13 -19.00 -5.94
CA ASP A 142 -1.85 -19.65 -7.21
C ASP A 142 -0.79 -18.86 -8.01
N HIS A 143 -0.67 -17.55 -7.76
CA HIS A 143 0.38 -16.71 -8.35
C HIS A 143 0.74 -15.52 -7.44
N LEU A 144 1.98 -15.06 -7.55
CA LEU A 144 2.50 -13.87 -6.86
C LEU A 144 3.04 -12.84 -7.87
N LEU A 145 2.67 -11.57 -7.70
CA LEU A 145 3.24 -10.44 -8.43
C LEU A 145 4.22 -9.70 -7.52
N ALA A 146 5.50 -9.76 -7.85
CA ALA A 146 6.62 -9.22 -7.09
C ALA A 146 7.09 -7.87 -7.64
N LEU A 147 7.46 -6.97 -6.74
CA LEU A 147 7.89 -5.62 -7.12
C LEU A 147 9.39 -5.52 -7.33
N LEU A 148 10.18 -6.47 -6.82
CA LEU A 148 11.64 -6.42 -6.88
C LEU A 148 12.18 -7.64 -7.63
N PRO A 149 13.20 -7.48 -8.50
CA PRO A 149 13.65 -8.54 -9.39
C PRO A 149 14.28 -9.73 -8.65
N PHE A 150 14.73 -9.54 -7.41
CA PHE A 150 15.30 -10.62 -6.58
C PHE A 150 14.26 -11.42 -5.80
N GLU A 151 12.99 -11.01 -5.78
CA GLU A 151 11.91 -11.69 -5.03
C GLU A 151 11.45 -13.01 -5.65
N PRO A 152 11.23 -13.14 -6.98
CA PRO A 152 10.65 -14.35 -7.56
C PRO A 152 11.36 -15.66 -7.20
N PRO A 153 12.70 -15.76 -7.21
CA PRO A 153 13.41 -17.00 -6.87
C PRO A 153 13.06 -17.56 -5.48
N TRP A 154 12.64 -16.72 -4.53
CA TRP A 154 12.29 -17.15 -3.17
C TRP A 154 10.96 -17.90 -3.09
N PHE A 155 10.06 -17.63 -4.03
CA PHE A 155 8.72 -18.19 -4.09
C PHE A 155 8.63 -19.33 -5.09
N THR A 156 9.27 -19.22 -6.25
CA THR A 156 9.27 -20.28 -7.27
C THR A 156 9.92 -21.56 -6.75
N ARG A 157 10.99 -21.44 -5.93
CA ARG A 157 11.66 -22.59 -5.29
C ARG A 157 10.77 -23.39 -4.31
N VAL A 158 9.70 -22.77 -3.79
CA VAL A 158 8.71 -23.45 -2.92
C VAL A 158 7.41 -23.77 -3.68
N GLY A 159 7.43 -23.71 -5.01
CA GLY A 159 6.33 -24.09 -5.87
C GLY A 159 5.27 -23.01 -6.11
N LEU A 160 5.50 -21.75 -5.71
CA LEU A 160 4.58 -20.64 -6.01
C LEU A 160 5.05 -19.90 -7.27
N PRO A 161 4.29 -19.94 -8.38
CA PRO A 161 4.53 -19.08 -9.53
C PRO A 161 4.63 -17.61 -9.12
N CYS A 162 5.70 -16.93 -9.55
CA CYS A 162 5.98 -15.56 -9.17
C CYS A 162 6.54 -14.76 -10.34
N THR A 163 5.95 -13.61 -10.64
CA THR A 163 6.36 -12.72 -11.74
C THR A 163 6.83 -11.39 -11.17
N PHE A 164 8.01 -10.95 -11.57
CA PHE A 164 8.46 -9.58 -11.33
C PHE A 164 7.71 -8.63 -12.28
N VAL A 165 7.01 -7.64 -11.73
CA VAL A 165 6.15 -6.70 -12.48
C VAL A 165 6.63 -5.25 -12.45
N GLY A 166 7.82 -5.00 -11.92
CA GLY A 166 8.33 -3.64 -11.73
C GLY A 166 7.87 -3.01 -10.41
N HIS A 167 8.50 -1.89 -10.06
CA HIS A 167 8.18 -1.16 -8.83
C HIS A 167 7.56 0.20 -9.18
N PRO A 168 6.34 0.53 -8.72
CA PRO A 168 5.66 1.78 -9.04
C PRO A 168 6.54 3.04 -8.86
N ALA A 169 7.33 3.07 -7.79
CA ALA A 169 8.23 4.18 -7.49
C ALA A 169 9.28 4.50 -8.58
N VAL A 170 9.68 3.54 -9.42
CA VAL A 170 10.60 3.81 -10.55
C VAL A 170 9.86 4.10 -11.85
N GLU A 171 8.58 3.79 -11.95
CA GLU A 171 7.76 4.15 -13.11
C GLU A 171 7.34 5.62 -13.08
N ASP A 172 7.12 6.16 -11.87
CA ASP A 172 6.66 7.55 -11.69
C ASP A 172 7.77 8.59 -11.74
N ALA A 173 9.01 8.20 -11.37
CA ALA A 173 9.96 9.19 -10.87
C ALA A 173 11.43 8.80 -11.11
N VAL A 174 11.86 8.76 -12.37
CA VAL A 174 13.31 8.70 -12.65
C VAL A 174 13.88 10.03 -13.17
N ASP A 175 13.14 10.89 -13.88
CA ASP A 175 13.82 11.99 -14.61
C ASP A 175 13.20 13.41 -14.60
N VAL A 176 12.19 13.75 -13.77
CA VAL A 176 11.53 15.07 -13.88
C VAL A 176 11.21 15.77 -12.54
N GLY A 177 12.16 15.77 -11.61
CA GLY A 177 12.04 16.61 -10.41
C GLY A 177 12.36 18.08 -10.69
N ASP A 178 11.39 19.00 -10.52
CA ASP A 178 11.65 20.45 -10.60
C ASP A 178 12.06 21.02 -9.24
N GLY A 179 13.33 20.81 -8.87
CA GLY A 179 13.87 21.33 -7.62
C GLY A 179 13.90 22.87 -7.55
N ALA A 180 14.06 23.54 -8.69
CA ALA A 180 14.09 25.00 -8.75
C ALA A 180 12.69 25.58 -8.54
N GLY A 181 11.67 25.04 -9.21
CA GLY A 181 10.28 25.42 -9.02
C GLY A 181 9.77 25.12 -7.63
N PHE A 182 10.13 23.97 -7.04
CA PHE A 182 9.81 23.67 -5.64
C PHE A 182 10.38 24.73 -4.69
N ARG A 183 11.67 25.08 -4.87
CA ARG A 183 12.30 26.13 -4.06
C ARG A 183 11.59 27.47 -4.22
N ALA A 184 11.30 27.88 -5.45
CA ALA A 184 10.59 29.13 -5.73
C ALA A 184 9.19 29.16 -5.10
N ALA A 185 8.41 28.08 -5.24
CA ALA A 185 7.07 27.96 -4.68
C ALA A 185 7.04 28.02 -3.15
N HIS A 186 8.15 27.65 -2.49
CA HIS A 186 8.29 27.67 -1.04
C HIS A 186 9.18 28.80 -0.50
N GLY A 187 9.48 29.80 -1.33
CA GLY A 187 10.28 30.98 -0.95
C GLY A 187 11.70 30.63 -0.50
N MET A 188 12.26 29.53 -1.03
CA MET A 188 13.62 29.08 -0.76
C MET A 188 14.58 29.64 -1.80
N THR A 189 15.76 30.00 -1.36
CA THR A 189 16.86 30.47 -2.21
C THR A 189 17.80 29.32 -2.60
N PRO A 190 18.67 29.48 -3.61
CA PRO A 190 19.71 28.51 -3.92
C PRO A 190 20.68 28.25 -2.76
N ASP A 191 20.87 29.23 -1.87
CA ASP A 191 21.76 29.12 -0.70
C ASP A 191 21.13 28.34 0.46
N ASP A 192 19.83 28.07 0.42
CA ASP A 192 19.16 27.34 1.48
C ASP A 192 19.53 25.86 1.45
N LEU A 193 19.98 25.35 2.60
CA LEU A 193 20.16 23.92 2.80
C LEU A 193 18.80 23.30 3.08
N VAL A 194 18.25 22.59 2.10
CA VAL A 194 16.94 21.94 2.22
C VAL A 194 17.12 20.51 2.72
N VAL A 195 16.45 20.17 3.82
CA VAL A 195 16.43 18.82 4.39
C VAL A 195 15.01 18.26 4.37
N LEU A 196 14.86 17.08 3.79
CA LEU A 196 13.62 16.32 3.82
C LEU A 196 13.58 15.45 5.08
N ALA A 197 12.57 15.66 5.93
CA ALA A 197 12.31 14.80 7.09
C ALA A 197 11.08 13.95 6.85
N LEU A 198 11.22 12.62 6.97
CA LEU A 198 10.17 11.64 6.72
C LEU A 198 9.85 10.89 8.03
N PRO A 199 9.08 11.47 8.95
CA PRO A 199 8.81 10.88 10.27
C PRO A 199 7.96 9.59 10.23
N GLY A 200 7.56 9.17 9.03
CA GLY A 200 6.68 8.04 8.79
C GLY A 200 5.27 8.47 8.42
N SER A 201 4.47 7.51 7.97
CA SER A 201 3.05 7.71 7.64
C SER A 201 2.13 7.23 8.75
N ARG A 202 2.65 6.48 9.72
CA ARG A 202 1.87 5.89 10.82
C ARG A 202 1.99 6.73 12.07
N LYS A 203 0.86 6.94 12.77
CA LYS A 203 0.79 7.64 14.06
C LYS A 203 1.90 7.23 15.05
N GLY A 204 2.15 5.93 15.22
CA GLY A 204 3.18 5.42 16.14
C GLY A 204 4.63 5.66 15.66
N GLU A 205 4.87 5.66 14.35
CA GLU A 205 6.17 6.04 13.77
C GLU A 205 6.39 7.54 13.97
N ILE A 206 5.40 8.36 13.61
CA ILE A 206 5.44 9.82 13.76
C ILE A 206 5.68 10.20 15.22
N ALA A 207 4.91 9.65 16.17
CA ALA A 207 5.04 9.96 17.58
C ALA A 207 6.41 9.60 18.18
N ARG A 208 7.10 8.59 17.63
CA ARG A 208 8.42 8.16 18.11
C ARG A 208 9.58 8.82 17.39
N LEU A 209 9.46 9.00 16.07
CA LEU A 209 10.55 9.44 15.20
C LEU A 209 10.59 10.95 15.04
N ALA A 210 9.43 11.62 14.94
CA ALA A 210 9.40 13.07 14.72
C ALA A 210 10.08 13.88 15.85
N PRO A 211 9.93 13.56 17.15
CA PRO A 211 10.66 14.27 18.20
C PRO A 211 12.18 14.10 18.07
N LEU A 212 12.65 12.87 17.82
CA LEU A 212 14.08 12.56 17.65
C LEU A 212 14.68 13.24 16.41
N MET A 213 13.90 13.30 15.32
CA MET A 213 14.29 14.07 14.13
C MET A 213 14.42 15.55 14.47
N GLY A 214 13.49 16.12 15.23
CA GLY A 214 13.56 17.51 15.70
C GLY A 214 14.83 17.82 16.48
N GLU A 215 15.24 16.94 17.41
CA GLU A 215 16.50 17.08 18.15
C GLU A 215 17.73 17.06 17.23
N ALA A 216 17.76 16.15 16.26
CA ALA A 216 18.85 16.05 15.28
C ALA A 216 18.91 17.29 14.37
N LEU A 217 17.74 17.75 13.90
CA LEU A 217 17.62 18.93 13.05
C LEU A 217 18.00 20.21 13.81
N ALA A 218 17.68 20.34 15.09
CA ALA A 218 18.10 21.48 15.91
C ALA A 218 19.63 21.58 16.01
N ARG A 219 20.33 20.44 16.16
CA ARG A 219 21.80 20.40 16.13
C ARG A 219 22.38 20.74 14.76
N LEU A 220 21.63 20.46 13.69
CA LEU A 220 22.02 20.82 12.33
C LEU A 220 21.80 22.32 12.07
N ALA A 221 20.68 22.89 12.52
CA ALA A 221 20.35 24.30 12.40
C ALA A 221 21.40 25.21 13.06
N GLN A 222 21.97 24.80 14.19
CA GLN A 222 23.08 25.50 14.85
C GLN A 222 24.32 25.66 13.96
N ARG A 223 24.55 24.73 13.01
CA ARG A 223 25.68 24.75 12.08
C ARG A 223 25.32 25.33 10.72
N HIS A 224 24.03 25.37 10.39
CA HIS A 224 23.51 25.80 9.09
C HIS A 224 22.36 26.79 9.31
N PRO A 225 22.65 28.11 9.45
CA PRO A 225 21.62 29.13 9.71
C PRO A 225 20.57 29.28 8.60
N LYS A 226 20.87 28.79 7.38
CA LYS A 226 19.94 28.76 6.23
C LYS A 226 19.26 27.39 6.04
N LEU A 227 19.15 26.59 7.10
CA LEU A 227 18.48 25.29 7.04
C LEU A 227 16.96 25.49 6.81
N ARG A 228 16.41 24.76 5.85
CA ARG A 228 14.97 24.69 5.58
C ARG A 228 14.54 23.24 5.66
N VAL A 229 13.60 22.93 6.55
CA VAL A 229 13.12 21.55 6.72
C VAL A 229 11.77 21.38 6.04
N VAL A 230 11.67 20.36 5.19
CA VAL A 230 10.43 19.96 4.51
C VAL A 230 9.95 18.66 5.12
N VAL A 231 8.70 18.62 5.56
CA VAL A 231 8.08 17.44 6.17
C VAL A 231 6.79 17.09 5.42
N PRO A 232 6.85 16.20 4.41
CA PRO A 232 5.62 15.73 3.78
C PRO A 232 4.85 14.85 4.75
N ALA A 233 3.53 15.01 4.77
CA ALA A 233 2.63 14.24 5.60
C ALA A 233 1.42 13.80 4.77
N ILE A 234 0.93 12.59 5.04
CA ILE A 234 -0.38 12.17 4.51
C ILE A 234 -1.48 13.04 5.12
N ARG A 235 -2.55 13.28 4.38
CA ARG A 235 -3.66 14.17 4.80
C ARG A 235 -4.17 13.84 6.21
N ALA A 236 -4.38 12.56 6.50
CA ALA A 236 -4.89 12.09 7.79
C ALA A 236 -3.98 12.43 8.99
N GLU A 237 -2.68 12.60 8.77
CA GLU A 237 -1.70 12.86 9.84
C GLU A 237 -1.09 14.26 9.76
N ALA A 238 -1.54 15.11 8.82
CA ALA A 238 -0.95 16.42 8.56
C ALA A 238 -0.97 17.31 9.82
N ASP A 239 -2.08 17.35 10.54
CA ASP A 239 -2.20 18.16 11.76
C ASP A 239 -1.32 17.65 12.90
N ARG A 240 -1.17 16.33 13.03
CA ARG A 240 -0.25 15.74 14.01
C ARG A 240 1.19 16.10 13.71
N VAL A 241 1.59 15.97 12.45
CA VAL A 241 2.95 16.32 12.01
C VAL A 241 3.22 17.79 12.25
N ARG A 242 2.28 18.69 11.89
CA ARG A 242 2.39 20.13 12.18
C ARG A 242 2.53 20.41 13.68
N ALA A 243 1.69 19.80 14.51
CA ALA A 243 1.72 20.02 15.95
C ALA A 243 3.06 19.60 16.58
N ILE A 244 3.64 18.48 16.14
CA ILE A 244 4.94 18.03 16.65
C ILE A 244 6.07 18.91 16.09
N ALA A 245 6.03 19.24 14.80
CA ALA A 245 7.06 20.05 14.15
C ALA A 245 7.11 21.49 14.68
N ALA A 246 5.98 22.04 15.16
CA ALA A 246 5.94 23.34 15.82
C ALA A 246 6.78 23.40 17.11
N GLY A 247 7.08 22.25 17.72
CA GLY A 247 7.97 22.14 18.88
C GLY A 247 9.44 21.97 18.52
N TRP A 248 9.81 21.94 17.24
CA TRP A 248 11.21 21.80 16.83
C TRP A 248 11.94 23.15 17.00
N ALA A 249 13.10 23.12 17.67
CA ALA A 249 13.95 24.29 17.86
C ALA A 249 14.80 24.56 16.60
N LEU A 250 14.14 25.02 15.53
CA LEU A 250 14.71 25.35 14.22
C LEU A 250 14.65 26.84 13.92
#